data_AF-A0A930APJ1-F1
#
_entry.id   AF-A0A930APJ1-F1
#
_cell.length_a   1.000
_cell.length_b   1.000
_cell.length_c   1.000
_cell.angle_alpha   90.00
_cell.angle_beta   90.00
_cell.angle_gamma   90.00
#
_symmetry.space_group_name_H-M   'P 1'
#
loop_
_entity.id
_entity.type
_entity.pdbx_description
1 polymer ?
#
loop_
_entity_poly.entity_id
_entity_poly.type
_entity_poly.pdbx_seq_one_letter_code
_entity_poly.pdbx_strand_id
1 'polypeptide(L)'
;MFDFSIVTKWFDELLRVTCGLSNFWAVLIECVVVGLAILLAYALLAIVLIFMERKVCAYFQCRIGPVRVGWWGTLQVLADVLKMLIKEIFAVDKADKLLYY
;
A
#
# COMPACT_ATOMS: atom_id res chain seq x y z
N MET A 1 -15.70 -11.17 -18.57
CA MET A 1 -14.30 -11.17 -18.06
C MET A 1 -13.75 -9.79 -18.37
N PHE A 2 -13.29 -9.03 -17.37
CA PHE A 2 -12.76 -7.68 -17.63
C PHE A 2 -11.51 -7.79 -18.51
N ASP A 3 -11.54 -7.14 -19.68
CA ASP A 3 -10.45 -7.20 -20.64
C ASP A 3 -9.47 -6.04 -20.38
N PHE A 4 -8.42 -6.32 -19.61
CA PHE A 4 -7.39 -5.34 -19.27
C PHE A 4 -6.50 -4.96 -20.46
N SER A 5 -6.62 -5.66 -21.61
CA SER A 5 -5.84 -5.37 -22.81
C SER A 5 -6.08 -3.98 -23.37
N ILE A 6 -7.26 -3.39 -23.13
CA ILE A 6 -7.58 -2.04 -23.60
C ILE A 6 -6.75 -0.98 -22.87
N VAL A 7 -6.52 -1.16 -21.57
CA VAL A 7 -5.77 -0.22 -20.74
C VAL A 7 -4.28 -0.36 -21.00
N THR A 8 -3.77 -1.60 -21.09
CA THR A 8 -2.35 -1.84 -21.35
C THR A 8 -1.94 -1.33 -22.73
N LYS A 9 -2.73 -1.61 -23.78
CA LYS A 9 -2.46 -1.10 -25.14
C LYS A 9 -2.48 0.41 -25.23
N TRP A 10 -3.45 1.05 -24.57
CA TRP A 10 -3.51 2.52 -24.52
C TRP A 10 -2.28 3.11 -23.80
N PHE A 11 -1.83 2.48 -22.71
CA PHE A 11 -0.67 2.92 -21.96
C PHE A 11 0.65 2.71 -22.74
N ASP A 12 0.78 1.56 -23.41
CA ASP A 12 1.87 1.24 -24.34
C ASP A 12 1.96 2.26 -25.49
N GLU A 13 0.82 2.58 -26.09
CA GLU A 13 0.74 3.53 -27.19
C GLU A 13 1.07 4.95 -26.73
N LEU A 14 0.61 5.36 -25.54
CA LEU A 14 0.98 6.63 -24.94
C LEU A 14 2.50 6.72 -24.73
N LEU A 15 3.12 5.70 -24.14
CA LEU A 15 4.57 5.69 -23.85
C LEU A 15 5.42 5.65 -25.12
N ARG A 16 5.00 4.92 -26.15
CA ARG A 16 5.75 4.78 -27.40
C ARG A 16 5.57 5.97 -28.33
N VAL A 17 4.34 6.48 -28.48
CA VAL A 17 4.01 7.55 -29.43
C VAL A 17 4.32 8.93 -28.86
N THR A 18 4.08 9.17 -27.57
CA THR A 18 4.26 10.50 -26.96
C THR A 18 5.70 10.72 -26.45
N CYS A 19 6.33 9.68 -25.90
CA CYS A 19 7.69 9.76 -25.35
C CYS A 19 8.79 9.22 -26.26
N GLY A 20 8.45 8.59 -27.40
CA GLY A 20 9.43 8.09 -28.39
C GLY A 20 10.42 7.06 -27.83
N LEU A 21 10.04 6.36 -26.76
CA LEU A 21 10.95 5.48 -26.00
C LEU A 21 11.22 4.19 -26.78
N SER A 22 12.47 3.72 -26.74
CA SER A 22 12.83 2.40 -27.28
C SER A 22 12.06 1.28 -26.56
N ASN A 23 11.72 0.22 -27.30
CA ASN A 23 10.87 -0.90 -26.84
C ASN A 23 11.28 -1.45 -25.47
N PHE A 24 12.58 -1.53 -25.18
CA PHE A 24 13.07 -2.04 -23.90
C PHE A 24 12.66 -1.15 -22.72
N TRP A 25 12.82 0.16 -22.84
CA TRP A 25 12.52 1.10 -21.77
C TRP A 25 11.02 1.24 -21.53
N ALA A 26 10.21 1.18 -22.58
CA ALA A 26 8.75 1.24 -22.47
C ALA A 26 8.20 0.04 -21.67
N VAL A 27 8.63 -1.18 -22.01
CA VAL A 27 8.20 -2.41 -21.31
C VAL A 27 8.67 -2.42 -19.85
N LEU A 28 9.90 -1.98 -19.58
CA LEU A 28 10.41 -1.90 -18.20
C LEU A 28 9.58 -0.95 -17.34
N ILE A 29 9.25 0.24 -17.87
CA ILE A 29 8.40 1.21 -17.16
C ILE A 29 7.00 0.65 -16.93
N GLU A 30 6.40 0.02 -17.92
CA GLU A 30 5.07 -0.59 -17.78
C GLU A 30 5.06 -1.66 -16.67
N CYS A 31 6.04 -2.58 -16.65
CA CYS A 31 6.15 -3.58 -15.61
C CYS A 31 6.31 -2.97 -14.21
N VAL A 32 7.13 -1.91 -14.08
CA VAL A 32 7.33 -1.21 -12.80
C VAL A 32 6.04 -0.54 -12.34
N VAL A 33 5.32 0.14 -13.25
CA VAL A 33 4.06 0.82 -12.93
C VAL A 33 2.99 -0.19 -12.49
N VAL A 34 2.86 -1.31 -13.19
CA VAL A 34 1.92 -2.37 -12.82
C VAL A 34 2.29 -2.98 -11.47
N GLY A 35 3.57 -3.25 -11.23
CA GLY A 35 4.05 -3.77 -9.94
C GLY A 35 3.74 -2.81 -8.79
N LEU A 36 4.01 -1.52 -8.96
CA LEU A 36 3.68 -0.49 -7.98
C LEU A 36 2.17 -0.37 -7.74
N ALA A 37 1.36 -0.45 -8.79
CA ALA A 37 -0.10 -0.39 -8.68
C ALA A 37 -0.65 -1.56 -7.85
N ILE A 38 -0.13 -2.78 -8.06
CA ILE A 38 -0.52 -3.97 -7.29
C ILE A 38 -0.12 -3.81 -5.82
N LEU A 39 1.13 -3.39 -5.55
CA LEU A 39 1.61 -3.17 -4.18
C LEU A 39 0.79 -2.11 -3.45
N LEU A 40 0.45 -1.00 -4.13
CA LEU A 40 -0.36 0.08 -3.58
C LEU A 40 -1.78 -0.41 -3.28
N ALA A 41 -2.41 -1.15 -4.22
CA ALA A 41 -3.73 -1.74 -4.00
C ALA A 41 -3.74 -2.68 -2.78
N TYR A 42 -2.72 -3.53 -2.65
CA TYR A 42 -2.59 -4.42 -1.49
C TYR A 42 -2.42 -3.65 -0.18
N ALA A 43 -1.59 -2.61 -0.17
CA ALA A 43 -1.40 -1.74 1.00
C ALA A 43 -2.70 -1.03 1.42
N LEU A 44 -3.47 -0.51 0.46
CA LEU A 44 -4.78 0.11 0.74
C LEU A 44 -5.78 -0.89 1.31
N LEU A 45 -5.83 -2.11 0.74
CA LEU A 45 -6.67 -3.18 1.28
C LEU A 45 -6.29 -3.51 2.72
N ALA A 46 -5.00 -3.64 3.03
CA ALA A 46 -4.52 -3.90 4.38
C ALA A 46 -4.94 -2.80 5.36
N ILE A 47 -4.79 -1.52 4.98
CA ILE A 47 -5.22 -0.36 5.79
C ILE A 47 -6.71 -0.44 6.13
N VAL A 48 -7.55 -0.75 5.15
CA VAL A 48 -9.01 -0.88 5.34
C VAL A 48 -9.34 -2.06 6.24
N LEU A 49 -8.70 -3.21 6.03
CA LEU A 49 -8.93 -4.42 6.84
C LEU A 49 -8.54 -4.20 8.31
N ILE A 50 -7.39 -3.56 8.58
CA ILE A 50 -6.95 -3.25 9.95
C ILE A 50 -7.96 -2.33 10.65
N PHE A 51 -8.48 -1.31 9.94
CA PHE A 51 -9.50 -0.42 10.48
C PHE A 51 -10.81 -1.17 10.81
N MET A 52 -11.26 -2.01 9.88
CA MET A 52 -12.48 -2.80 10.01
C MET A 52 -12.37 -3.81 11.15
N GLU A 53 -11.25 -4.52 11.25
CA GLU A 53 -10.97 -5.48 12.32
C GLU A 53 -11.12 -4.82 13.70
N ARG A 54 -10.53 -3.64 13.90
CA ARG A 54 -10.65 -2.90 15.17
C ARG A 54 -12.10 -2.53 15.50
N LYS A 55 -12.92 -2.16 14.52
CA LYS A 55 -14.34 -1.89 14.74
C LYS A 55 -15.10 -3.17 15.07
N VAL A 56 -14.92 -4.23 14.30
CA VAL A 56 -15.58 -5.51 14.52
C VAL A 56 -15.25 -6.11 15.89
N CYS A 57 -13.98 -6.11 16.29
CA CYS A 57 -13.55 -6.56 17.62
C CYS A 57 -14.16 -5.71 18.76
N ALA A 58 -14.34 -4.40 18.54
CA ALA A 58 -15.01 -3.54 19.51
C ALA A 58 -16.50 -3.87 19.63
N TYR A 59 -17.18 -4.14 18.51
CA TYR A 59 -18.59 -4.56 18.49
C TYR A 59 -18.80 -5.89 19.22
N PHE A 60 -17.93 -6.89 19.02
CA PHE A 60 -18.01 -8.16 19.75
C PHE A 60 -17.85 -8.00 21.26
N GLN A 61 -17.09 -7.00 21.69
CA GLN A 61 -16.82 -6.70 23.10
C GLN A 61 -17.83 -5.70 23.69
N CYS A 62 -18.90 -5.35 22.97
CA CYS A 62 -19.86 -4.32 23.38
C CYS A 62 -19.19 -2.98 23.78
N ARG A 63 -18.09 -2.61 23.10
CA ARG A 63 -17.39 -1.33 23.30
C ARG A 63 -17.34 -0.53 22.01
N ILE A 64 -17.15 0.78 22.15
CA ILE A 64 -17.04 1.68 21.00
C ILE A 64 -15.63 1.56 20.41
N GLY A 65 -15.57 1.31 19.10
CA GLY A 65 -14.32 1.26 18.34
C GLY A 65 -13.66 2.64 18.18
N PRO A 66 -12.62 2.76 17.33
CA PRO A 66 -11.95 4.03 17.10
C PRO A 66 -12.91 5.10 16.55
N VAL A 67 -13.07 6.20 17.29
CA VAL A 67 -13.94 7.36 16.93
C VAL A 67 -13.27 8.73 17.09
N ARG A 68 -12.06 8.79 17.67
CA ARG A 68 -11.44 10.05 18.12
C ARG A 68 -10.63 10.78 17.05
N VAL A 69 -9.90 10.06 16.19
CA VAL A 69 -8.96 10.65 15.22
C VAL A 69 -9.61 10.68 13.83
N GLY A 70 -10.02 11.88 13.39
CA GLY A 70 -10.75 12.09 12.12
C GLY A 70 -12.25 11.79 12.22
N TRP A 71 -12.98 11.95 11.10
CA TRP A 71 -14.41 11.65 11.05
C TRP A 71 -14.64 10.14 11.22
N TRP A 72 -15.31 9.74 12.31
CA TRP A 72 -15.54 8.33 12.68
C TRP A 72 -14.28 7.46 12.83
N GLY A 73 -13.13 8.07 13.12
CA GLY A 73 -11.88 7.36 13.36
C GLY A 73 -11.04 7.02 12.12
N THR A 74 -11.39 7.51 10.93
CA THR A 74 -10.72 7.15 9.67
C THR A 74 -9.23 7.52 9.62
N LEU A 75 -8.84 8.62 10.27
CA LEU A 75 -7.44 9.05 10.32
C LEU A 75 -6.59 8.26 11.31
N GLN A 76 -7.18 7.34 12.09
CA GLN A 76 -6.46 6.52 13.06
C GLN A 76 -5.37 5.67 12.40
N VAL A 77 -5.65 5.04 11.25
CA VAL A 77 -4.67 4.17 10.60
C VAL A 77 -3.51 4.98 10.02
N LEU A 78 -3.77 6.19 9.53
CA LEU A 78 -2.72 7.10 9.10
C LEU A 78 -1.81 7.52 10.27
N ALA A 79 -2.40 7.80 11.44
CA ALA A 79 -1.64 8.11 12.64
C ALA A 79 -0.77 6.93 13.11
N ASP A 80 -1.24 5.69 12.96
CA ASP A 80 -0.46 4.50 13.29
C ASP A 80 0.73 4.32 12.34
N VAL A 81 0.56 4.58 11.04
CA VAL A 81 1.65 4.56 10.07
C VAL A 81 2.70 5.63 10.39
N LEU A 82 2.25 6.87 10.66
CA LEU A 82 3.16 7.96 11.06
C LEU A 82 3.92 7.63 12.35
N LYS A 83 3.24 7.03 13.33
CA LYS A 83 3.86 6.55 14.57
C LYS A 83 4.96 5.52 14.27
N MET A 84 4.74 4.59 13.33
CA MET A 84 5.75 3.60 12.96
C MET A 84 6.93 4.23 12.22
N LEU A 85 6.71 5.24 11.38
CA LEU A 85 7.78 5.96 10.69
C LEU A 85 8.67 6.78 11.63
N ILE A 86 8.08 7.36 12.68
CA ILE A 86 8.81 8.15 13.69
C ILE A 86 9.44 7.25 14.75
N LYS A 87 9.04 5.96 14.81
CA LYS A 87 9.53 5.04 15.82
C LYS A 87 11.05 4.86 15.65
N GLU A 88 11.77 5.09 16.74
CA GLU A 88 13.23 4.92 16.79
C GLU A 88 13.62 3.50 16.37
N ILE A 89 14.58 3.42 15.45
CA ILE A 89 15.17 2.17 14.98
C ILE A 89 16.29 1.81 15.96
N PHE A 90 16.09 0.77 16.76
CA PHE A 90 17.10 0.27 17.68
C PHE A 90 17.55 -1.13 17.24
N ALA A 91 18.86 -1.37 17.24
CA ALA A 91 19.42 -2.68 17.02
C ALA A 91 19.48 -3.46 18.34
N VAL A 92 19.22 -4.76 18.29
CA VAL A 92 19.27 -5.62 19.48
C VAL A 92 20.72 -6.04 19.73
N ASP A 93 21.30 -5.63 20.87
CA ASP A 93 22.73 -5.82 21.20
C ASP A 93 23.22 -7.29 21.19
N LYS A 94 22.32 -8.26 21.38
CA LYS A 94 22.65 -9.69 21.44
C LYS A 94 21.99 -10.51 20.32
N ALA A 95 21.47 -9.87 19.29
CA ALA A 95 20.90 -10.57 18.14
C ALA A 95 21.98 -10.94 17.12
N ASP A 96 21.80 -12.07 16.46
CA ASP A 96 22.59 -12.45 15.29
C ASP A 96 22.31 -11.47 14.15
N LYS A 97 23.34 -10.76 13.68
CA LYS A 97 23.21 -9.70 12.68
C LYS A 97 22.76 -10.24 11.32
N LEU A 98 23.10 -11.47 10.96
CA LEU A 98 22.76 -12.02 9.64
C LEU A 98 21.29 -12.43 9.56
N LEU A 99 20.68 -12.86 10.68
CA LEU A 99 19.25 -13.15 10.74
C LEU A 99 18.37 -11.94 11.10
N TYR A 100 18.94 -10.93 11.75
CA TYR A 100 18.17 -9.78 12.24
C TYR A 100 17.90 -8.72 11.17
N TYR A 101 18.83 -8.54 10.22
CA TYR A 101 18.71 -7.60 9.11
C TYR A 101 18.14 -8.27 7.87
#